data_AF-A0A2W7NN74-F1
#
_entry.id   AF-A0A2W7NN74-F1
#
_cell.length_a   1.000
_cell.length_b   1.000
_cell.length_c   1.000
_cell.angle_alpha   90.00
_cell.angle_beta   90.00
_cell.angle_gamma   90.00
#
_symmetry.space_group_name_H-M   'P 1'
#
loop_
_entity.id
_entity.type
_entity.pdbx_description
1 polymer ?
#
loop_
_entity_poly.entity_id
_entity_poly.type
_entity_poly.pdbx_seq_one_letter_code
_entity_poly.pdbx_strand_id
1 'polypeptide(L)'
;MTNLEALKSKVAGYPLSENTFLTALTDRAIQPTEEYSGKNRNFELAMADVYIVLATSVNVSEGGYQLSITDKTNFVKIAGKIYGVYGEPNPLKDDEPAISNASNLW
;
A
#
# COMPACT_ATOMS: atom_id res chain seq x y z
N MET A 1 14.48 4.31 -16.28
CA MET A 1 13.29 3.72 -15.64
C MET A 1 12.57 4.84 -14.91
N THR A 2 11.29 5.02 -15.20
CA THR A 2 10.44 6.04 -14.58
C THR A 2 9.89 5.57 -13.23
N ASN A 3 9.41 6.48 -12.40
CA ASN A 3 8.74 6.16 -11.13
C ASN A 3 7.56 5.19 -11.33
N LEU A 4 6.79 5.36 -12.40
CA LEU A 4 5.69 4.46 -12.76
C LEU A 4 6.17 3.05 -13.09
N GLU A 5 7.22 2.92 -13.93
CA GLU A 5 7.80 1.61 -14.27
C GLU A 5 8.42 0.93 -13.05
N ALA A 6 9.08 1.70 -12.18
CA ALA A 6 9.65 1.20 -10.94
C ALA A 6 8.56 0.66 -10.01
N LEU A 7 7.45 1.40 -9.83
CA LEU A 7 6.35 1.00 -8.97
C LEU A 7 5.65 -0.26 -9.51
N LYS A 8 5.37 -0.31 -10.83
CA LYS A 8 4.82 -1.50 -11.49
C LYS A 8 5.73 -2.71 -11.34
N SER A 9 7.05 -2.53 -11.47
CA SER A 9 8.02 -3.61 -11.29
C SER A 9 8.06 -4.16 -9.85
N LYS A 10 7.89 -3.30 -8.84
CA LYS A 10 7.87 -3.71 -7.42
C LYS A 10 6.60 -4.45 -7.01
N VAL A 11 5.48 -4.12 -7.65
CA VAL A 11 4.16 -4.74 -7.41
C VAL A 11 3.88 -5.88 -8.42
N ALA A 12 4.85 -6.19 -9.29
CA ALA A 12 4.68 -7.12 -10.41
C ALA A 12 4.06 -8.46 -9.99
N GLY A 13 2.93 -8.79 -10.63
CA GLY A 13 2.19 -10.03 -10.38
C GLY A 13 0.67 -9.83 -10.27
N TYR A 14 0.21 -8.61 -10.02
CA TYR A 14 -1.23 -8.31 -9.87
C TYR A 14 -1.77 -7.45 -11.02
N PRO A 15 -2.89 -7.85 -11.65
CA PRO A 15 -3.52 -7.08 -12.73
C PRO A 15 -4.24 -5.85 -12.14
N LEU A 16 -3.49 -4.81 -11.87
CA LEU A 16 -4.03 -3.50 -11.50
C LEU A 16 -4.13 -2.59 -12.71
N SER A 17 -5.13 -1.70 -12.69
CA SER A 17 -5.22 -0.65 -13.68
C SER A 17 -4.03 0.31 -13.58
N GLU A 18 -3.56 0.83 -14.71
CA GLU A 18 -2.51 1.85 -14.72
C GLU A 18 -2.88 3.09 -13.89
N ASN A 19 -4.17 3.45 -13.91
CA ASN A 19 -4.72 4.55 -13.12
C ASN A 19 -4.45 4.37 -11.62
N THR A 20 -4.49 3.13 -11.10
CA THR A 20 -4.20 2.87 -9.68
C THR A 20 -2.77 3.30 -9.32
N PHE A 21 -1.80 3.00 -10.18
CA PHE A 21 -0.40 3.40 -9.96
C PHE A 21 -0.23 4.92 -10.12
N LEU A 22 -0.91 5.51 -11.11
CA LEU A 22 -0.88 6.96 -11.34
C LEU A 22 -1.46 7.73 -10.15
N THR A 23 -2.60 7.31 -9.63
CA THR A 23 -3.25 7.92 -8.46
C THR A 23 -2.35 7.83 -7.23
N ALA A 24 -1.80 6.65 -6.93
CA ALA A 24 -0.90 6.47 -5.78
C ALA A 24 0.37 7.35 -5.85
N LEU A 25 0.95 7.53 -7.05
CA LEU A 25 2.09 8.44 -7.23
C LEU A 25 1.66 9.91 -7.09
N THR A 26 0.51 10.27 -7.65
CA THR A 26 -0.02 11.64 -7.64
C THR A 26 -0.38 12.08 -6.22
N ASP A 27 -1.04 11.23 -5.44
CA ASP A 27 -1.42 11.49 -4.05
C ASP A 27 -0.20 11.73 -3.14
N ARG A 28 0.96 11.19 -3.53
CA ARG A 28 2.26 11.37 -2.85
C ARG A 28 3.15 12.43 -3.48
N ALA A 29 2.60 13.26 -4.36
CA ALA A 29 3.28 14.32 -5.09
C ALA A 29 4.52 13.82 -5.88
N ILE A 30 4.47 12.59 -6.39
CA ILE A 30 5.53 12.01 -7.24
C ILE A 30 5.09 12.12 -8.69
N GLN A 31 5.97 12.69 -9.51
CA GLN A 31 5.76 12.73 -10.96
C GLN A 31 5.97 11.33 -11.57
N PRO A 32 4.95 10.73 -12.21
CA PRO A 32 5.04 9.37 -12.76
C PRO A 32 6.09 9.23 -13.86
N THR A 33 6.32 10.31 -14.62
CA THR A 33 7.25 10.38 -15.76
C THR A 33 8.68 10.73 -15.36
N GLU A 34 8.90 11.13 -14.10
CA GLU A 34 10.23 11.47 -13.61
C GLU A 34 11.10 10.20 -13.47
N GLU A 35 12.41 10.39 -13.62
CA GLU A 35 13.39 9.32 -13.46
C GLU A 35 13.38 8.79 -12.02
N TYR A 36 13.36 7.46 -11.90
CA TYR A 36 13.42 6.81 -10.61
C TYR A 36 14.80 6.98 -9.98
N SER A 37 14.89 7.84 -8.96
CA SER A 37 16.12 8.16 -8.22
C SER A 37 16.39 7.23 -7.04
N GLY A 38 15.52 6.24 -6.80
CA GLY A 38 15.65 5.28 -5.70
C GLY A 38 14.47 5.31 -4.72
N LYS A 39 14.61 4.51 -3.66
CA LYS A 39 13.60 4.48 -2.58
C LYS A 39 13.69 5.77 -1.77
N ASN A 40 12.63 6.55 -1.81
CA ASN A 40 12.41 7.69 -0.92
C ASN A 40 11.11 7.49 -0.14
N ARG A 41 10.91 8.31 0.91
CA ARG A 41 9.71 8.24 1.77
C ARG A 41 8.42 8.19 0.96
N ASN A 42 8.25 9.12 0.02
CA ASN A 42 7.02 9.26 -0.74
C ASN A 42 6.79 8.05 -1.65
N PHE A 43 7.85 7.48 -2.22
CA PHE A 43 7.77 6.35 -3.13
C PHE A 43 7.38 5.08 -2.38
N GLU A 44 7.94 4.88 -1.18
CA GLU A 44 7.54 3.75 -0.33
C GLU A 44 6.10 3.90 0.17
N LEU A 45 5.65 5.12 0.49
CA LEU A 45 4.26 5.39 0.83
C LEU A 45 3.31 5.16 -0.35
N ALA A 46 3.68 5.57 -1.56
CA ALA A 46 2.89 5.27 -2.78
C ALA A 46 2.79 3.76 -3.01
N MET A 47 3.86 3.01 -2.73
CA MET A 47 3.84 1.55 -2.75
C MET A 47 2.90 0.97 -1.68
N ALA A 48 2.86 1.55 -0.47
CA ALA A 48 1.91 1.16 0.57
C ALA A 48 0.45 1.41 0.13
N ASP A 49 0.16 2.55 -0.48
CA ASP A 49 -1.19 2.87 -0.98
C ASP A 49 -1.65 1.84 -2.02
N VAL A 50 -0.76 1.43 -2.94
CA VAL A 50 -1.06 0.37 -3.92
C VAL A 50 -1.35 -0.97 -3.23
N TYR A 51 -0.60 -1.32 -2.17
CA TYR A 51 -0.88 -2.53 -1.38
C TYR A 51 -2.21 -2.48 -0.65
N ILE A 52 -2.63 -1.31 -0.16
CA ILE A 52 -3.97 -1.11 0.42
C ILE A 52 -5.06 -1.29 -0.63
N VAL A 53 -4.87 -0.76 -1.84
CA VAL A 53 -5.81 -0.97 -2.94
C VAL A 53 -5.90 -2.47 -3.29
N LEU A 54 -4.78 -3.19 -3.30
CA LEU A 54 -4.80 -4.65 -3.50
C LEU A 54 -5.51 -5.39 -2.37
N ALA A 55 -5.29 -5.00 -1.12
CA ALA A 55 -5.95 -5.61 0.04
C ALA A 55 -7.47 -5.38 0.04
N THR A 56 -7.91 -4.18 -0.36
CA THR A 56 -9.32 -3.77 -0.39
C THR A 56 -10.03 -4.15 -1.68
N SER A 57 -9.29 -4.44 -2.75
CA SER A 57 -9.87 -4.90 -4.01
C SER A 57 -10.82 -6.07 -3.75
N VAL A 58 -12.03 -5.99 -4.32
CA VAL A 58 -13.00 -7.09 -4.26
C VAL A 58 -12.31 -8.35 -4.78
N ASN A 59 -12.66 -9.54 -4.25
CA ASN A 59 -12.19 -10.81 -4.82
C ASN A 59 -12.77 -10.95 -6.23
N VAL A 60 -12.17 -10.29 -7.21
CA VAL A 60 -12.61 -10.37 -8.59
C VAL A 60 -11.94 -11.60 -9.19
N SER A 61 -12.67 -12.71 -9.21
CA SER A 61 -12.33 -13.88 -10.00
C SER A 61 -12.60 -13.60 -11.49
N GLU A 62 -11.96 -12.59 -12.07
CA GLU A 62 -12.00 -12.36 -13.52
C GLU A 62 -10.66 -12.76 -14.12
N GLY A 63 -10.69 -13.72 -15.05
CA GLY A 63 -9.51 -14.13 -15.82
C GLY A 63 -8.59 -15.18 -15.17
N GLY A 64 -9.06 -15.91 -14.14
CA GLY A 64 -8.32 -17.06 -13.59
C GLY A 64 -7.28 -16.72 -12.50
N TYR A 65 -7.15 -15.46 -12.11
CA TYR A 65 -6.37 -15.05 -10.95
C TYR A 65 -7.24 -15.08 -9.69
N GLN A 66 -6.85 -15.89 -8.70
CA GLN A 66 -7.46 -15.90 -7.37
C GLN A 66 -6.50 -15.19 -6.41
N LEU A 67 -6.83 -13.94 -6.04
CA LEU A 67 -6.21 -13.28 -4.90
C LEU A 67 -6.63 -14.03 -3.63
N SER A 68 -5.70 -14.77 -3.02
CA SER A 68 -6.00 -15.52 -1.81
C SER A 68 -6.14 -14.56 -0.62
N ILE A 69 -6.98 -14.92 0.36
CA ILE A 69 -7.12 -14.18 1.62
C ILE A 69 -5.75 -14.00 2.33
N THR A 70 -4.87 -14.97 2.18
CA THR A 70 -3.48 -14.93 2.66
C THR A 70 -2.67 -13.79 2.03
N ASP A 71 -2.79 -13.57 0.72
CA ASP A 71 -2.08 -12.50 0.01
C ASP A 71 -2.56 -11.12 0.46
N LYS A 72 -3.89 -10.97 0.63
CA LYS A 72 -4.49 -9.75 1.18
C LYS A 72 -3.96 -9.42 2.57
N THR A 73 -3.88 -10.42 3.45
CA THR A 73 -3.34 -10.24 4.80
C THR A 73 -1.86 -9.82 4.76
N ASN A 74 -1.09 -10.35 3.81
CA ASN A 74 0.31 -9.97 3.61
C ASN A 74 0.45 -8.54 3.10
N PHE A 75 -0.41 -8.07 2.20
CA PHE A 75 -0.41 -6.68 1.75
C PHE A 75 -0.70 -5.69 2.87
N VAL A 76 -1.70 -5.99 3.71
CA VAL A 76 -2.01 -5.14 4.88
C VAL A 76 -0.80 -5.06 5.83
N LYS A 77 -0.10 -6.18 6.07
CA LYS A 77 1.11 -6.20 6.90
C LYS A 77 2.25 -5.39 6.30
N ILE A 78 2.49 -5.51 4.99
CA ILE A 78 3.55 -4.78 4.29
C ILE A 78 3.24 -3.28 4.30
N ALA A 79 2.03 -2.89 3.89
CA ALA A 79 1.58 -1.51 3.91
C ALA A 79 1.67 -0.91 5.32
N GLY A 80 1.14 -1.63 6.32
CA GLY A 80 1.20 -1.20 7.72
C GLY A 80 2.63 -1.02 8.25
N LYS A 81 3.58 -1.86 7.84
CA LYS A 81 5.00 -1.68 8.19
C LYS A 81 5.57 -0.40 7.59
N ILE A 82 5.24 -0.11 6.33
CA ILE A 82 5.72 1.10 5.64
C ILE A 82 5.13 2.36 6.30
N TYR A 83 3.81 2.40 6.52
CA TYR A 83 3.16 3.50 7.24
C TYR A 83 3.74 3.69 8.64
N GLY A 84 4.00 2.59 9.36
CA GLY A 84 4.59 2.63 10.70
C GLY A 84 6.03 3.16 10.73
N VAL A 85 6.84 2.91 9.70
CA VAL A 85 8.20 3.48 9.57
C VAL A 85 8.14 5.01 9.41
N TYR A 86 7.13 5.51 8.72
CA TYR A 86 6.98 6.94 8.40
C TYR A 86 6.00 7.70 9.31
N GLY A 87 5.42 7.02 10.31
CA GLY A 87 4.48 7.62 11.26
C GLY A 87 3.14 8.06 10.65
N GLU A 88 2.75 7.48 9.52
CA GLU A 88 1.47 7.80 8.86
C GLU A 88 0.34 6.85 9.32
N PRO A 89 -0.90 7.35 9.38
CA PRO A 89 -2.04 6.52 9.75
C PRO A 89 -2.26 5.46 8.66
N ASN A 90 -2.35 4.20 9.06
CA ASN A 90 -2.72 3.13 8.15
C ASN A 90 -4.25 3.13 7.99
N PRO A 91 -4.79 3.34 6.77
CA PRO A 91 -6.23 3.44 6.54
C PRO A 91 -7.02 2.16 6.83
N LEU A 92 -6.35 1.01 6.96
CA LEU A 92 -6.97 -0.28 7.32
C LEU A 92 -6.70 -0.70 8.76
N LYS A 93 -5.86 0.05 9.46
CA LYS A 93 -5.71 -0.10 10.90
C LYS A 93 -6.67 0.93 11.50
N ASP A 94 -7.95 0.56 11.57
CA ASP A 94 -8.86 1.19 12.52
C ASP A 94 -8.10 1.28 13.84
N ASP A 95 -8.15 2.44 14.49
CA ASP A 95 -7.69 2.64 15.85
C ASP A 95 -7.99 1.36 16.65
N GLU A 96 -6.97 0.50 16.85
CA GLU A 96 -7.00 -0.38 18.01
C GLU A 96 -7.26 0.62 19.13
N PRO A 97 -8.38 0.54 19.88
CA PRO A 97 -8.51 1.39 21.05
C PRO A 97 -7.25 1.12 21.83
N ALA A 98 -6.36 2.12 21.89
CA ALA A 98 -5.13 1.97 22.63
C ALA A 98 -5.62 1.68 24.04
N ILE A 99 -5.50 0.43 24.48
CA ILE A 99 -5.72 0.07 25.87
C ILE A 99 -4.53 0.69 26.58
N SER A 100 -4.58 2.01 26.78
CA SER A 100 -3.67 2.75 27.61
C SER A 100 -4.03 2.34 29.02
N ASN A 101 -3.46 1.21 29.44
CA ASN A 101 -3.31 0.82 30.83
C ASN A 101 -4.64 0.76 31.61
N ALA A 102 -5.36 -0.36 31.52
CA ALA A 102 -6.41 -0.71 32.48
C ALA A 102 -5.85 -1.08 33.87
N SER A 103 -4.73 -0.47 34.28
CA SER A 103 -4.07 -0.70 35.57
C SER A 103 -4.32 0.43 36.58
N ASN A 104 -5.24 1.37 36.26
CA ASN A 104 -5.49 2.53 37.13
C ASN A 104 -6.98 2.81 37.40
N LEU A 105 -7.82 1.76 37.36
CA LEU A 105 -9.17 1.82 37.91
C LEU A 105 -9.19 0.97 39.19
N TRP A 106 -8.88 1.67 40.29
CA TRP A 106 -9.28 1.45 41.69
C TRP A 106 -9.23 0.02 42.27
#